data_AF-A0A453C4V9-F1
#
_entry.id   AF-A0A453C4V9-F1
#
_cell.length_a   1.000
_cell.length_b   1.000
_cell.length_c   1.000
_cell.angle_alpha   90.00
_cell.angle_beta   90.00
_cell.angle_gamma   90.00
#
_symmetry.space_group_name_H-M   'P 1'
#
loop_
_entity.id
_entity.type
_entity.pdbx_description
1 polymer ?
#
loop_
_entity_poly.entity_id
_entity_poly.type
_entity_poly.pdbx_seq_one_letter_code
_entity_poly.pdbx_strand_id
1 'polypeptide(L)'
;VVEHSGTIELAGLRSGEAPAVAGTAIGKLAVSKGRQGREAQNIVRLYLANIRLKNAATDVVITAYEPLLINPLSESAQAIAAGPAVPAEQAGCLPMSEVFRLAVMNFDVHDWNLFNGSG
;
A
#
# COMPACT_ATOMS: atom_id res chain seq x y z
N VAL A 1 -14.66 -7.76 0.26
CA VAL A 1 -15.12 -6.54 0.98
C VAL A 1 -13.98 -5.55 0.93
N VAL A 2 -14.24 -4.35 0.40
CA VAL A 2 -13.29 -3.23 0.42
C VAL A 2 -13.76 -2.32 1.56
N GLU A 3 -12.89 -2.04 2.51
CA GLU A 3 -13.16 -1.11 3.59
C GLU A 3 -12.55 0.24 3.22
N HIS A 4 -13.39 1.26 3.08
CA HIS A 4 -12.95 2.62 2.81
C HIS A 4 -12.85 3.37 4.13
N SER A 5 -11.67 3.89 4.48
CA SER A 5 -11.43 4.54 5.78
C SER A 5 -11.57 6.06 5.74
N GLY A 6 -12.11 6.61 4.65
CA GLY A 6 -12.42 8.04 4.52
C GLY A 6 -11.29 8.87 3.95
N THR A 7 -11.52 10.18 3.90
CA THR A 7 -10.60 11.18 3.38
C THR A 7 -10.01 11.98 4.52
N ILE A 8 -8.68 12.14 4.52
CA ILE A 8 -7.93 12.91 5.51
C ILE A 8 -7.19 14.06 4.82
N GLU A 9 -7.11 15.19 5.50
CA GLU A 9 -6.30 16.32 5.08
C GLU A 9 -4.90 16.19 5.68
N LEU A 10 -3.86 16.32 4.84
CA LEU A 10 -2.47 16.29 5.26
C LEU A 10 -1.95 17.73 5.31
N ALA A 11 -2.38 18.48 6.33
CA ALA A 11 -2.15 19.93 6.41
C ALA A 11 -0.66 20.35 6.38
N GLY A 12 0.25 19.46 6.80
CA GLY A 12 1.70 19.68 6.72
C GLY A 12 2.29 19.50 5.32
N LEU A 13 1.59 18.76 4.44
CA LEU A 13 2.03 18.44 3.10
C LEU A 13 1.39 19.41 2.10
N ARG A 14 2.12 20.47 1.75
CA ARG A 14 1.63 21.52 0.85
C ARG A 14 2.74 22.09 -0.03
N SER A 15 2.38 22.39 -1.27
CA SER A 15 3.13 23.26 -2.18
C SER A 15 2.26 24.50 -2.40
N GLY A 16 2.59 25.64 -1.78
CA GLY A 16 1.69 26.81 -1.78
C GLY A 16 0.50 26.68 -0.80
N GLU A 17 -0.67 27.22 -1.16
CA GLU A 17 -1.79 27.39 -0.23
C GLU A 17 -2.75 26.19 -0.11
N ALA A 18 -2.77 25.28 -1.09
CA ALA A 18 -3.70 24.15 -1.09
C ALA A 18 -3.11 22.94 -0.34
N PRO A 19 -3.76 22.42 0.71
CA PRO A 19 -3.30 21.23 1.41
C PRO A 19 -3.48 19.97 0.55
N ALA A 20 -2.58 19.01 0.73
CA ALA A 20 -2.75 17.68 0.16
C ALA A 20 -3.89 16.93 0.85
N VAL A 21 -4.56 16.06 0.09
CA VAL A 21 -5.70 15.26 0.56
C VAL A 21 -5.43 13.81 0.28
N ALA A 22 -5.63 12.93 1.27
CA ALA A 22 -5.45 11.49 1.10
C ALA A 22 -6.77 10.74 1.25
N GLY A 23 -7.04 9.80 0.35
CA GLY A 23 -8.07 8.78 0.52
C GLY A 23 -7.43 7.43 0.79
N THR A 24 -8.00 6.61 1.67
CA THR A 24 -7.46 5.28 1.99
C THR A 24 -8.48 4.16 1.85
N ALA A 25 -8.00 3.00 1.40
CA ALA A 25 -8.80 1.80 1.23
C ALA A 25 -8.01 0.55 1.62
N ILE A 26 -8.71 -0.44 2.17
CA ILE A 26 -8.18 -1.75 2.49
C ILE A 26 -8.98 -2.80 1.73
N GLY A 27 -8.28 -3.69 1.04
CA GLY A 27 -8.87 -4.75 0.22
C GLY A 27 -8.17 -6.08 0.39
N LYS A 28 -8.71 -7.11 -0.25
CA LYS A 28 -8.04 -8.40 -0.42
C LYS A 28 -7.91 -8.70 -1.90
N LEU A 29 -6.74 -9.20 -2.30
CA LEU A 29 -6.45 -9.63 -3.66
C LEU A 29 -6.12 -11.12 -3.68
N ALA A 30 -6.59 -11.79 -4.72
CA ALA A 30 -6.17 -13.14 -5.07
C ALA A 30 -5.19 -13.03 -6.25
N VAL A 31 -3.94 -13.43 -6.03
CA VAL A 31 -2.82 -13.18 -6.95
C VAL A 31 -2.22 -14.48 -7.43
N SER A 32 -2.26 -14.73 -8.74
CA SER A 32 -1.49 -15.79 -9.40
C SER A 32 -0.28 -15.20 -10.11
N LYS A 33 0.81 -15.97 -10.22
CA LYS A 33 2.01 -15.59 -10.97
C LYS A 33 1.98 -16.24 -12.36
N GLY A 34 2.51 -15.57 -13.38
CA GLY A 34 2.65 -16.11 -14.73
C GLY A 34 1.33 -16.69 -15.30
N ARG A 35 1.40 -17.94 -15.78
CA ARG A 35 0.23 -18.70 -16.27
C ARG A 35 -0.33 -19.68 -15.24
N GLN A 36 -0.05 -19.47 -13.96
CA GLN A 36 -0.63 -20.30 -12.91
C GLN A 36 -2.15 -20.03 -12.84
N GLY A 37 -2.94 -21.10 -12.81
CA GLY A 37 -4.40 -20.99 -12.79
C GLY A 37 -4.92 -20.43 -11.46
N ARG A 38 -6.25 -20.29 -11.38
CA ARG A 38 -6.93 -19.72 -10.21
C ARG A 38 -6.66 -20.54 -8.94
N GLU A 39 -6.46 -21.83 -9.09
CA GLU A 39 -6.13 -22.80 -8.03
C GLU A 39 -4.79 -22.54 -7.34
N ALA A 40 -3.89 -21.73 -7.93
CA ALA A 40 -2.58 -21.38 -7.40
C ALA A 40 -2.52 -19.95 -6.83
N GLN A 41 -3.66 -19.27 -6.68
CA GLN A 41 -3.69 -17.89 -6.19
C GLN A 41 -3.31 -17.80 -4.71
N ASN A 42 -2.36 -16.91 -4.41
CA ASN A 42 -2.09 -16.44 -3.07
C ASN A 42 -3.13 -15.40 -2.66
N ILE A 43 -3.41 -15.28 -1.37
CA ILE A 43 -4.29 -14.23 -0.84
C ILE A 43 -3.44 -13.21 -0.09
N VAL A 44 -3.61 -11.95 -0.45
CA VAL A 44 -2.96 -10.81 0.20
C VAL A 44 -3.99 -9.78 0.63
N ARG A 45 -3.77 -9.13 1.77
CA ARG A 45 -4.45 -7.89 2.12
C ARG A 45 -3.65 -6.73 1.52
N LEU A 46 -4.35 -5.80 0.87
CA LEU A 46 -3.79 -4.61 0.27
C LEU A 46 -4.28 -3.39 1.05
N TYR A 47 -3.37 -2.55 1.52
CA TYR A 47 -3.66 -1.21 2.00
C TYR A 47 -3.24 -0.23 0.90
N LEU A 48 -4.11 0.72 0.57
CA LEU A 48 -3.88 1.70 -0.47
C LEU A 48 -4.21 3.09 0.04
N ALA A 49 -3.32 4.05 -0.19
CA ALA A 49 -3.58 5.47 -0.04
C ALA A 49 -3.36 6.17 -1.37
N ASN A 50 -4.26 7.08 -1.72
CA ASN A 50 -4.05 8.04 -2.79
C ASN A 50 -3.93 9.44 -2.18
N ILE A 51 -2.72 10.01 -2.20
CA ILE A 51 -2.43 11.36 -1.74
C ILE A 51 -2.39 12.28 -2.95
N ARG A 52 -3.36 13.19 -3.05
CA ARG A 52 -3.44 14.19 -4.12
C ARG A 52 -2.60 15.41 -3.76
N LEU A 53 -1.53 15.65 -4.51
CA LEU A 53 -0.72 16.88 -4.47
C LEU A 53 -1.29 17.87 -5.49
N LYS A 54 -2.35 18.60 -5.11
CA LYS A 54 -3.16 19.43 -6.03
C LYS A 54 -2.32 20.39 -6.86
N ASN A 55 -1.40 21.13 -6.23
CA ASN A 55 -0.61 22.17 -6.89
C ASN A 55 0.54 21.61 -7.75
N ALA A 56 0.86 20.32 -7.60
CA ALA A 56 1.81 19.60 -8.45
C ALA A 56 1.11 18.75 -9.52
N ALA A 57 -0.23 18.83 -9.63
CA ALA A 57 -1.04 17.99 -10.52
C ALA A 57 -0.71 16.48 -10.47
N THR A 58 -0.27 16.00 -9.30
CA THR A 58 0.30 14.65 -9.13
C THR A 58 -0.47 13.89 -8.05
N ASP A 59 -0.60 12.57 -8.24
CA ASP A 59 -1.01 11.65 -7.18
C ASP A 59 0.19 10.84 -6.69
N VAL A 60 0.28 10.67 -5.38
CA VAL A 60 1.16 9.68 -4.76
C VAL A 60 0.30 8.53 -4.29
N VAL A 61 0.53 7.36 -4.88
CA VAL A 61 -0.14 6.11 -4.49
C VAL A 61 0.79 5.30 -3.61
N ILE A 62 0.43 5.14 -2.34
CA ILE A 62 1.15 4.27 -1.40
C ILE A 62 0.38 2.95 -1.34
N THR A 63 1.07 1.84 -1.60
CA THR A 63 0.50 0.50 -1.43
C THR A 63 1.35 -0.32 -0.47
N ALA A 64 0.67 -1.07 0.41
CA ALA A 64 1.29 -2.00 1.32
C ALA A 64 0.58 -3.35 1.22
N TYR A 65 1.37 -4.41 1.08
CA TYR A 65 0.87 -5.77 0.91
C TYR A 65 1.18 -6.59 2.15
N GLU A 66 0.17 -7.24 2.70
CA GLU A 66 0.28 -8.16 3.81
C GLU A 66 -0.15 -9.56 3.33
N PRO A 67 0.76 -10.54 3.25
CA PRO A 67 0.41 -11.90 2.92
C PRO A 67 -0.60 -12.47 3.93
N LEU A 68 -1.63 -13.17 3.45
CA LEU A 68 -2.58 -13.89 4.30
C LEU A 68 -2.49 -15.41 4.07
N LEU A 69 -2.28 -15.83 2.82
CA LEU A 69 -2.17 -17.24 2.44
C LEU A 69 -1.22 -17.40 1.26
N ILE A 70 -0.22 -18.26 1.41
CA ILE A 70 0.60 -18.77 0.31
C ILE A 70 0.05 -20.12 -0.11
N ASN A 71 -0.40 -20.20 -1.35
CA ASN A 71 -0.98 -21.41 -1.90
C ASN A 71 0.12 -22.45 -2.19
N PRO A 72 -0.05 -23.73 -1.82
CA PRO A 72 0.93 -24.78 -2.12
C PRO A 72 1.24 -24.95 -3.62
N LEU A 73 0.31 -24.61 -4.50
CA LEU A 73 0.49 -24.66 -5.95
C LEU A 73 1.11 -23.37 -6.52
N SER A 74 1.28 -22.33 -5.71
CA SER A 74 1.97 -21.10 -6.13
C SER A 74 3.46 -21.36 -6.28
N GLU A 75 4.08 -20.74 -7.28
CA GLU A 75 5.54 -20.74 -7.43
C GLU A 75 6.25 -20.18 -6.18
N SER A 76 5.59 -19.25 -5.49
CA SER A 76 6.11 -18.64 -4.27
C SER A 76 6.28 -19.65 -3.12
N ALA A 77 5.50 -20.73 -3.10
CA ALA A 77 5.56 -21.74 -2.05
C ALA A 77 6.95 -22.38 -1.92
N GLN A 78 7.70 -22.47 -3.02
CA GLN A 78 9.05 -23.04 -3.01
C GLN A 78 10.07 -22.13 -2.29
N ALA A 79 9.85 -20.82 -2.31
CA ALA A 79 10.78 -19.84 -1.74
C ALA A 79 10.46 -19.49 -0.28
N ILE A 80 9.18 -19.41 0.09
CA ILE A 80 8.74 -18.88 1.40
C ILE A 80 7.82 -19.84 2.19
N ALA A 81 7.75 -21.11 1.76
CA ALA A 81 6.82 -22.12 2.25
C ALA A 81 5.33 -21.80 1.99
N ALA A 82 4.53 -22.85 1.90
CA ALA A 82 3.08 -22.74 1.73
C ALA A 82 2.37 -22.67 3.07
N GLY A 83 1.15 -22.11 3.06
CA GLY A 83 0.25 -22.07 4.19
C GLY A 83 -0.17 -20.65 4.58
N PRO A 84 -0.91 -20.52 5.69
CA PRO A 84 -1.27 -19.23 6.25
C PRO A 84 -0.01 -18.44 6.58
N ALA A 85 -0.02 -17.14 6.27
CA ALA A 85 1.07 -16.28 6.67
C ALA A 85 1.06 -16.08 8.19
N VAL A 86 2.24 -16.03 8.80
CA VAL A 86 2.39 -15.65 10.21
C VAL A 86 2.15 -14.14 10.32
N PRO A 87 1.18 -13.68 11.16
CA PRO A 87 0.98 -12.26 11.43
C PRO A 87 2.26 -11.57 11.90
N ALA A 88 2.49 -10.35 11.43
CA ALA A 88 3.71 -9.60 11.74
C ALA A 88 3.96 -9.45 13.25
N GLU A 89 2.91 -9.22 14.07
CA GLU A 89 3.06 -9.12 15.53
C GLU A 89 3.65 -10.38 16.15
N GLN A 90 3.25 -11.56 15.65
CA GLN A 90 3.72 -12.85 16.16
C GLN A 90 5.18 -13.11 15.79
N ALA A 91 5.65 -12.50 14.70
CA ALA A 91 7.05 -12.50 14.31
C ALA A 91 7.87 -11.39 14.99
N GLY A 92 7.28 -10.59 15.87
CA GLY A 92 7.95 -9.44 16.51
C GLY A 92 8.14 -8.24 15.57
N CYS A 93 7.43 -8.19 14.45
CA CYS A 93 7.45 -7.09 13.50
C CYS A 93 6.24 -6.15 13.68
N LEU A 94 6.35 -4.93 13.18
CA LEU A 94 5.20 -4.02 13.12
C LEU A 94 4.13 -4.54 12.15
N PRO A 95 2.84 -4.47 12.51
CA PRO A 95 1.74 -4.77 11.59
C PRO A 95 1.81 -3.92 10.33
N MET A 96 1.47 -4.50 9.18
CA MET A 96 1.44 -3.75 7.92
C MET A 96 0.42 -2.62 7.93
N SER A 97 -0.66 -2.73 8.72
CA SER A 97 -1.60 -1.63 8.96
C SER A 97 -0.91 -0.41 9.60
N GLU A 98 -0.04 -0.65 10.58
CA GLU A 98 0.70 0.40 11.28
C GLU A 98 1.82 0.96 10.43
N VAL A 99 2.57 0.10 9.71
CA VAL A 99 3.57 0.55 8.72
C VAL A 99 2.92 1.44 7.66
N PHE A 100 1.78 1.02 7.12
CA PHE A 100 1.03 1.80 6.14
C PHE A 100 0.54 3.13 6.72
N ARG A 101 -0.04 3.12 7.93
CA ARG A 101 -0.47 4.33 8.63
C ARG A 101 0.69 5.30 8.79
N LEU A 102 1.83 4.84 9.29
CA LEU A 102 3.02 5.66 9.47
C LEU A 102 3.55 6.20 8.14
N ALA A 103 3.55 5.40 7.08
CA ALA A 103 3.97 5.83 5.75
C ALA A 103 3.08 6.97 5.21
N VAL A 104 1.75 6.87 5.38
CA VAL A 104 0.81 7.91 4.92
C VAL A 104 0.90 9.16 5.80
N MET A 105 0.97 9.01 7.13
CA MET A 105 0.97 10.15 8.06
C MET A 105 2.26 10.95 8.02
N ASN A 106 3.39 10.30 7.71
CA ASN A 106 4.71 10.93 7.67
C ASN A 106 5.23 11.15 6.25
N PHE A 107 4.40 10.96 5.22
CA PHE A 107 4.81 11.27 3.86
C PHE A 107 5.03 12.77 3.72
N ASP A 108 6.23 13.14 3.29
CA ASP A 108 6.63 14.54 3.07
C ASP A 108 7.38 14.70 1.74
N VAL A 109 7.31 15.89 1.16
CA VAL A 109 8.08 16.28 -0.02
C VAL A 109 9.11 17.30 0.43
N HIS A 110 10.37 16.89 0.46
CA HIS A 110 11.48 17.75 0.86
C HIS A 110 11.93 18.73 -0.25
N ASP A 111 11.82 18.33 -1.51
CA ASP A 111 12.15 19.18 -2.67
C ASP A 111 11.01 19.17 -3.67
N TRP A 112 10.26 20.27 -3.71
CA TRP A 112 9.13 20.44 -4.62
C TRP A 112 9.55 20.71 -6.07
N ASN A 113 10.83 20.99 -6.33
CA ASN A 113 11.32 21.12 -7.71
C ASN A 113 11.27 19.80 -8.49
N LEU A 114 11.11 18.66 -7.79
CA LEU A 114 10.82 17.37 -8.40
C LEU A 114 9.64 17.43 -9.39
N PHE A 115 8.67 18.29 -9.13
CA PHE A 115 7.45 18.41 -9.94
C PHE A 115 7.50 19.56 -10.96
N ASN A 116 8.56 20.38 -10.95
CA ASN A 116 8.65 21.60 -11.77
C ASN A 116 9.21 21.37 -13.18
N GLY A 117 9.52 20.12 -13.56
CA GLY A 117 9.80 19.74 -14.95
C GLY A 117 10.79 20.64 -15.67
N SER A 118 11.99 20.85 -15.10
CA SER A 118 13.11 21.46 -15.83
C SER A 118 14.15 20.39 -16.14
N GLY A 119 13.91 19.68 -17.25
CA GLY A 119 14.88 18.87 -17.99
C GLY A 119 14.80 19.27 -19.46
#